data_AF-A0A228HP04-F1
#
_entry.id   AF-A0A228HP04-F1
#
_cell.length_a   1.000
_cell.length_b   1.000
_cell.length_c   1.000
_cell.angle_alpha   90.00
_cell.angle_beta   90.00
_cell.angle_gamma   90.00
#
_symmetry.space_group_name_H-M   'P 1'
#
loop_
_entity.id
_entity.type
_entity.pdbx_description
1 polymer ?
#
loop_
_entity_poly.entity_id
_entity_poly.type
_entity_poly.pdbx_seq_one_letter_code
_entity_poly.pdbx_strand_id
1 'polypeptide(L)'
;MFEVLEQPVRPLDGHKFDGKTVEEVARYLEQALRAAGLQPEWVIVANQSRYANEAVFGRKPQSQWPIGAENQRRSSVSIQRGMAEGWIVHIDTTWRDAELGVGHWRTQPLIRMKTLTRSHAWAIAAVVSNLLDID
;
A
#
# COMPACT_ATOMS: atom_id res chain seq x y z
N MET A 1 3.28 0.56 38.79
CA MET A 1 4.37 0.23 37.84
C MET A 1 3.85 -0.93 37.02
N PHE A 2 3.31 -0.68 35.83
CA PHE A 2 2.82 -1.74 34.94
C PHE A 2 3.96 -2.11 34.01
N GLU A 3 4.50 -3.30 34.22
CA GLU A 3 5.49 -3.91 33.36
C GLU A 3 4.78 -4.36 32.10
N VAL A 4 4.83 -3.54 31.05
CA VAL A 4 4.37 -3.91 29.72
C VAL A 4 5.40 -4.88 29.19
N LEU A 5 5.10 -6.18 29.29
CA LEU A 5 5.85 -7.21 28.59
C LEU A 5 5.71 -6.93 27.10
N GLU A 6 6.71 -6.25 26.52
CA GLU A 6 6.89 -6.15 25.08
C GLU A 6 7.10 -7.57 24.56
N GLN A 7 6.01 -8.21 24.15
CA GLN A 7 6.10 -9.44 23.38
C GLN A 7 6.90 -9.13 22.12
N PRO A 8 7.87 -9.96 21.74
CA PRO A 8 8.55 -9.79 20.46
C PRO A 8 7.49 -9.92 19.38
N VAL A 9 7.23 -8.80 18.68
CA VAL A 9 6.41 -8.76 17.48
C VAL A 9 7.00 -9.79 16.54
N ARG A 10 6.36 -10.96 16.44
CA ARG A 10 6.70 -11.95 15.43
C ARG A 10 6.46 -11.25 14.08
N PRO A 11 7.39 -11.29 13.13
CA PRO A 11 7.09 -10.86 11.78
C PRO A 11 6.01 -11.83 11.27
N LEU A 12 4.76 -11.38 11.28
CA LEU A 12 3.61 -12.12 10.80
C LEU A 12 3.70 -12.12 9.27
N ASP A 13 3.95 -13.32 8.74
CA ASP A 13 3.80 -13.76 7.35
C ASP A 13 3.79 -12.68 6.25
N GLY A 14 4.97 -12.14 5.94
CA GLY A 14 5.23 -11.32 4.73
C GLY A 14 5.03 -12.08 3.39
N HIS A 15 4.37 -13.24 3.40
CA HIS A 15 4.24 -14.16 2.28
C HIS A 15 2.90 -14.10 1.53
N LYS A 16 1.88 -13.41 2.07
CA LYS A 16 0.53 -13.41 1.47
C LYS A 16 0.51 -12.95 0.01
N PHE A 17 1.40 -12.03 -0.34
CA PHE A 17 1.54 -11.47 -1.69
C PHE A 17 2.88 -11.86 -2.34
N ASP A 18 3.57 -12.86 -1.78
CA ASP A 18 4.79 -13.40 -2.39
C ASP A 18 4.48 -14.01 -3.76
N GLY A 19 5.37 -13.77 -4.72
CA GLY A 19 5.21 -14.16 -6.11
C GLY A 19 4.09 -13.42 -6.87
N LYS A 20 3.31 -12.53 -6.23
CA LYS A 20 2.25 -11.78 -6.89
C LYS A 20 2.76 -10.50 -7.51
N THR A 21 2.10 -10.09 -8.59
CA THR A 21 2.30 -8.79 -9.23
C THR A 21 1.49 -7.70 -8.53
N VAL A 22 1.88 -6.44 -8.72
CA VAL A 22 1.12 -5.30 -8.17
C VAL A 22 -0.32 -5.27 -8.69
N GLU A 23 -0.53 -5.68 -9.95
CA GLU A 23 -1.87 -5.79 -10.53
C GLU A 23 -2.73 -6.87 -9.86
N GLU A 24 -2.16 -8.04 -9.58
CA GLU A 24 -2.88 -9.12 -8.89
C GLU A 24 -3.27 -8.70 -7.47
N VAL A 25 -2.39 -7.98 -6.76
CA VAL A 25 -2.72 -7.43 -5.45
C VAL A 25 -3.81 -6.36 -5.56
N ALA A 26 -3.79 -5.49 -6.57
CA ALA A 26 -4.85 -4.51 -6.79
C ALA A 26 -6.22 -5.16 -7.01
N ARG A 27 -6.29 -6.21 -7.86
CA ARG A 27 -7.53 -6.97 -8.08
C ARG A 27 -8.00 -7.68 -6.80
N TYR A 28 -7.08 -8.24 -6.03
CA TYR A 28 -7.41 -8.87 -4.75
C TYR A 28 -8.02 -7.86 -3.76
N LEU A 29 -7.42 -6.68 -3.64
CA LEU A 29 -7.93 -5.62 -2.76
C LEU A 29 -9.31 -5.14 -3.22
N GLU A 30 -9.51 -4.94 -4.52
CA GLU A 30 -10.82 -4.57 -5.07
C GLU A 30 -11.91 -5.60 -4.70
N GLN A 31 -11.62 -6.89 -4.88
CA GLN A 31 -12.55 -7.97 -4.54
C GLN A 31 -12.85 -8.01 -3.04
N ALA A 32 -11.81 -7.88 -2.19
CA ALA A 32 -11.97 -7.88 -0.75
C ALA A 32 -12.79 -6.69 -0.25
N LEU A 33 -12.56 -5.50 -0.81
CA LEU A 33 -13.35 -4.30 -0.49
C LEU A 33 -14.82 -4.47 -0.89
N ARG A 34 -15.08 -5.00 -2.10
CA ARG A 34 -16.45 -5.32 -2.55
C ARG A 34 -17.16 -6.29 -1.60
N ALA A 35 -16.46 -7.35 -1.18
CA ALA A 35 -16.99 -8.33 -0.24
C ALA A 35 -17.31 -7.72 1.13
N ALA A 36 -16.54 -6.70 1.55
CA ALA A 36 -16.78 -5.92 2.76
C ALA A 36 -17.86 -4.82 2.59
N GLY A 37 -18.52 -4.72 1.42
CA GLY A 37 -19.50 -3.68 1.13
C GLY A 37 -18.90 -2.29 0.87
N LEU A 38 -17.58 -2.18 0.75
CA LEU A 38 -16.86 -0.96 0.43
C LEU A 38 -16.59 -0.91 -1.07
N GLN A 39 -17.24 0.01 -1.77
CA GLN A 39 -17.13 0.13 -3.23
C GLN A 39 -16.42 1.44 -3.59
N PRO A 40 -15.08 1.45 -3.71
CA PRO A 40 -14.38 2.57 -4.32
C PRO A 40 -14.85 2.77 -5.77
N GLU A 41 -14.74 4.00 -6.27
CA GLU A 41 -15.05 4.30 -7.67
C GLU A 41 -14.11 3.54 -8.61
N TRP A 42 -12.86 3.38 -8.20
CA TRP A 42 -11.86 2.57 -8.89
C TRP A 42 -10.74 2.17 -7.94
N VAL A 43 -10.10 1.05 -8.27
CA VAL A 43 -8.85 0.55 -7.69
C VAL A 43 -7.88 0.33 -8.85
N ILE A 44 -6.76 1.05 -8.86
CA ILE A 44 -5.80 0.98 -9.97
C ILE A 44 -4.36 0.96 -9.47
N VAL A 45 -3.47 0.35 -10.26
CA VAL A 45 -2.02 0.47 -10.06
C VAL A 45 -1.60 1.93 -10.24
N ALA A 46 -0.69 2.44 -9.40
CA ALA A 46 -0.28 3.84 -9.44
C ALA A 46 0.40 4.23 -10.76
N ASN A 47 1.18 3.33 -11.34
CA ASN A 47 1.84 3.54 -12.62
C ASN A 47 0.90 3.23 -13.80
N GLN A 48 0.17 4.25 -14.24
CA GLN A 48 -0.67 4.23 -15.45
C GLN A 48 0.03 4.87 -16.66
N SER A 49 1.30 5.25 -16.52
CA SER A 49 2.02 5.99 -17.56
C SER A 49 2.43 5.07 -18.71
N ARG A 50 2.24 5.52 -19.96
CA ARG A 50 2.70 4.78 -21.15
C ARG A 50 4.21 4.59 -21.18
N TYR A 51 4.97 5.49 -20.56
CA TYR A 51 6.42 5.39 -20.45
C TYR A 51 6.85 4.39 -19.36
N ALA A 52 5.94 4.06 -18.44
CA ALA A 52 6.10 3.06 -17.40
C ALA A 52 7.39 3.21 -16.57
N ASN A 53 7.89 4.43 -16.38
CA ASN A 53 9.09 4.69 -15.59
C ASN A 53 8.81 4.46 -14.10
N GLU A 54 9.42 3.41 -13.52
CA GLU A 54 9.14 3.01 -12.14
C GLU A 54 9.67 3.96 -11.07
N ALA A 55 10.72 4.72 -11.40
CA ALA A 55 11.30 5.69 -10.48
C ALA A 55 10.40 6.93 -10.32
N VAL A 56 9.61 7.25 -11.35
CA VAL A 56 8.76 8.46 -11.39
C VAL A 56 7.32 8.13 -11.03
N PHE A 57 6.76 7.04 -11.56
CA PHE A 57 5.33 6.75 -11.48
C PHE A 57 4.98 5.60 -10.51
N GLY A 58 5.97 4.96 -9.89
CA GLY A 58 5.77 3.80 -9.05
C GLY A 58 5.86 2.48 -9.82
N ARG A 59 5.61 1.35 -9.15
CA ARG A 59 5.78 0.02 -9.75
C ARG A 59 4.80 -0.21 -10.91
N LYS A 60 5.28 -0.88 -11.96
CA LYS A 60 4.46 -1.32 -13.09
C LYS A 60 3.45 -2.37 -12.63
N PRO A 61 2.32 -2.54 -13.36
CA PRO A 61 1.34 -3.57 -13.04
C PRO A 61 1.94 -4.98 -12.96
N GLN A 62 2.88 -5.32 -13.86
CA GLN A 62 3.52 -6.64 -13.93
C GLN A 62 4.73 -6.80 -12.98
N SER A 63 5.14 -5.74 -12.29
CA SER A 63 6.24 -5.83 -11.34
C SER A 63 5.79 -6.61 -10.11
N GLN A 64 6.72 -7.34 -9.50
CA GLN A 64 6.44 -8.09 -8.28
C GLN A 64 6.08 -7.16 -7.12
N TRP A 65 5.18 -7.64 -6.26
CA TRP A 65 4.85 -6.99 -5.02
C TRP A 65 6.11 -6.87 -4.14
N PRO A 66 6.40 -5.70 -3.55
CA PRO A 66 7.58 -5.52 -2.72
C PRO A 66 7.45 -6.31 -1.41
N ILE A 67 8.37 -7.25 -1.18
CA ILE A 67 8.43 -8.07 0.03
C ILE A 67 9.39 -7.44 1.04
N GLY A 68 9.03 -7.47 2.33
CA GLY A 68 9.70 -6.74 3.41
C GLY A 68 11.09 -7.25 3.84
N ALA A 69 11.59 -8.34 3.24
CA ALA A 69 12.89 -8.91 3.61
C ALA A 69 14.08 -8.04 3.15
N GLU A 70 13.92 -7.22 2.11
CA GLU A 70 14.98 -6.41 1.54
C GLU A 70 14.87 -4.94 2.02
N ASN A 71 15.97 -4.36 2.54
CA ASN A 71 16.10 -2.94 2.92
C ASN A 71 15.06 -2.39 3.93
N GLN A 72 14.52 -3.26 4.80
CA GLN A 72 13.43 -2.89 5.73
C GLN A 72 12.22 -2.28 4.98
N ARG A 73 11.89 -2.83 3.80
CA ARG A 73 10.69 -2.44 3.05
C ARG A 73 9.44 -2.67 3.90
N ARG A 74 8.57 -1.67 3.90
CA ARG A 74 7.25 -1.70 4.56
C ARG A 74 6.19 -1.22 3.58
N SER A 75 4.98 -1.70 3.74
CA SER A 75 3.82 -1.11 3.09
C SER A 75 3.27 0.03 3.95
N SER A 76 2.78 1.08 3.31
CA SER A 76 2.12 2.20 3.98
C SER A 76 0.80 2.52 3.29
N VAL A 77 -0.20 2.86 4.09
CA VAL A 77 -1.49 3.36 3.62
C VAL A 77 -1.63 4.82 4.03
N SER A 78 -1.94 5.69 3.07
CA SER A 78 -2.21 7.10 3.35
C SER A 78 -3.46 7.57 2.62
N ILE A 79 -4.03 8.67 3.09
CA ILE A 79 -5.24 9.25 2.50
C ILE A 79 -4.95 10.69 2.13
N GLN A 80 -5.27 11.06 0.90
CA GLN A 80 -5.11 12.40 0.38
C GLN A 80 -6.43 12.90 -0.21
N ARG A 81 -6.70 14.20 -0.12
CA ARG A 81 -7.74 14.82 -0.94
C ARG A 81 -7.27 14.86 -2.40
N GLY A 82 -8.10 14.37 -3.32
CA GLY A 82 -7.78 14.40 -4.75
C GLY A 82 -7.79 15.82 -5.32
N MET A 83 -7.22 15.98 -6.52
CA MET A 83 -7.27 17.25 -7.28
C MET A 83 -8.68 17.56 -7.84
N ALA A 84 -9.55 16.56 -7.88
CA ALA A 84 -10.96 16.66 -8.25
C ALA A 84 -11.84 16.29 -7.03
N GLU A 85 -13.15 16.24 -7.22
CA GLU A 85 -14.07 15.71 -6.20
C GLU A 85 -13.63 14.32 -5.73
N GLY A 86 -13.51 14.16 -4.40
CA GLY A 86 -13.21 12.88 -3.75
C GLY A 86 -11.90 12.83 -2.96
N TRP A 87 -11.58 11.62 -2.53
CA TRP A 87 -10.46 11.24 -1.69
C TRP A 87 -9.73 10.07 -2.33
N ILE A 88 -8.40 10.07 -2.23
CA ILE A 88 -7.55 9.01 -2.76
C ILE A 88 -6.91 8.28 -1.58
N VAL A 89 -7.09 6.97 -1.54
CA VAL A 89 -6.32 6.09 -0.66
C VAL A 89 -5.11 5.61 -1.45
N HIS A 90 -3.93 5.88 -0.90
CA HIS A 90 -2.64 5.53 -1.47
C HIS A 90 -2.08 4.32 -0.74
N ILE A 91 -1.57 3.37 -1.50
CA ILE A 91 -0.74 2.28 -1.00
C ILE A 91 0.63 2.45 -1.63
N ASP A 92 1.63 2.61 -0.78
CA ASP A 92 3.01 2.81 -1.17
C ASP A 92 3.91 1.78 -0.47
N THR A 93 5.09 1.53 -1.02
CA THR A 93 6.18 0.88 -0.29
C THR A 93 7.20 1.91 0.15
N THR A 94 7.59 1.85 1.42
CA THR A 94 8.62 2.69 1.99
C THR A 94 9.81 1.84 2.41
N TRP A 95 11.03 2.32 2.21
CA TRP A 95 12.24 1.62 2.64
C TRP A 95 13.36 2.59 2.95
N ARG A 96 14.31 2.12 3.76
CA ARG A 96 15.51 2.88 4.03
C ARG A 96 16.45 2.75 2.84
N ASP A 97 16.89 3.89 2.32
CA ASP A 97 17.82 3.91 1.21
C ASP A 97 19.25 3.73 1.72
N ALA A 98 19.86 2.59 1.40
CA ALA A 98 21.24 2.30 1.78
C ALA A 98 22.26 3.17 1.03
N GLU A 99 21.93 3.64 -0.17
CA GLU A 99 22.86 4.39 -1.04
C GLU A 99 22.96 5.87 -0.64
N LEU A 100 21.89 6.45 -0.08
CA LEU A 100 21.86 7.86 0.35
C LEU A 100 22.31 8.06 1.81
N GLY A 101 22.68 6.99 2.51
CA GLY A 101 23.14 7.05 3.90
C GLY A 101 22.01 7.14 4.94
N VAL A 102 22.41 7.28 6.21
CA VAL A 102 21.48 7.21 7.36
C VAL A 102 20.46 8.35 7.32
N GLY A 103 19.19 8.02 7.53
CA GLY A 103 18.10 9.00 7.64
C GLY A 103 17.29 9.22 6.35
N HIS A 104 17.70 8.64 5.22
CA HIS A 104 16.98 8.76 3.97
C HIS A 104 15.98 7.61 3.78
N TRP A 105 14.72 7.98 3.58
CA TRP A 105 13.64 7.07 3.25
C TRP A 105 13.19 7.31 1.81
N ARG A 106 12.96 6.23 1.07
CA ARG A 106 12.31 6.29 -0.23
C ARG A 106 10.88 5.76 -0.10
N THR A 107 9.99 6.37 -0.86
CA THR A 107 8.61 5.94 -1.02
C THR A 107 8.38 5.65 -2.49
N GLN A 108 7.72 4.54 -2.81
CA GLN A 108 7.34 4.18 -4.18
C GLN A 108 5.86 3.83 -4.24
N PRO A 109 5.09 4.51 -5.11
CA PRO A 109 3.68 4.21 -5.29
C PRO A 109 3.41 2.81 -5.83
N LEU A 110 2.37 2.15 -5.30
CA LEU A 110 1.91 0.84 -5.75
C LEU A 110 0.48 0.91 -6.29
N ILE A 111 -0.48 1.29 -5.46
CA ILE A 111 -1.92 1.23 -5.78
C ILE A 111 -2.58 2.52 -5.31
N ARG A 112 -3.60 2.96 -6.05
CA ARG A 112 -4.47 4.08 -5.70
C ARG A 112 -5.92 3.64 -5.75
N MET A 113 -6.74 4.18 -4.86
CA MET A 113 -8.18 3.94 -4.83
C MET A 113 -8.90 5.27 -4.66
N LYS A 114 -9.99 5.50 -5.39
CA LYS A 114 -10.78 6.73 -5.24
C LYS A 114 -12.11 6.46 -4.55
N THR A 115 -12.48 7.37 -3.66
CA THR A 115 -13.81 7.45 -3.05
C THR A 115 -14.34 8.87 -3.10
N LEU A 116 -15.66 9.01 -2.96
CA LEU A 116 -16.31 10.32 -2.98
C LEU A 116 -16.29 11.03 -1.63
N THR A 117 -16.16 10.29 -0.52
CA THR A 117 -16.29 10.86 0.85
C THR A 117 -15.12 10.50 1.74
N ARG A 118 -14.84 11.40 2.70
CA ARG A 118 -13.73 11.23 3.66
C ARG A 118 -13.91 9.98 4.52
N SER A 119 -15.12 9.77 5.04
CA SER A 119 -15.43 8.61 5.88
C SER A 119 -15.25 7.29 5.12
N HIS A 120 -15.65 7.24 3.85
CA HIS A 120 -15.45 6.06 3.02
C HIS A 120 -13.96 5.80 2.75
N ALA A 121 -13.15 6.85 2.51
CA ALA A 121 -11.70 6.70 2.38
C ALA A 121 -11.06 6.11 3.65
N TRP A 122 -11.47 6.57 4.85
CA TRP A 122 -10.97 6.02 6.11
C TRP A 122 -11.41 4.56 6.34
N ALA A 123 -12.65 4.21 6.00
CA ALA A 123 -13.11 2.83 6.08
C ALA A 123 -12.31 1.90 5.16
N ILE A 124 -12.05 2.33 3.92
CA ILE A 124 -11.19 1.58 2.99
C ILE A 124 -9.77 1.47 3.54
N ALA A 125 -9.18 2.56 4.01
CA ALA A 125 -7.82 2.54 4.56
C ALA A 125 -7.69 1.55 5.72
N ALA A 126 -8.67 1.51 6.64
CA ALA A 126 -8.68 0.56 7.75
C ALA A 126 -8.71 -0.91 7.26
N VAL A 127 -9.60 -1.23 6.30
CA VAL A 127 -9.66 -2.60 5.73
C VAL A 127 -8.37 -2.94 4.98
N VAL A 128 -7.82 -2.02 4.21
CA VAL A 128 -6.56 -2.22 3.46
C VAL A 128 -5.40 -2.43 4.43
N SER A 129 -5.27 -1.63 5.48
CA SER A 129 -4.22 -1.81 6.50
C SER A 129 -4.27 -3.21 7.11
N ASN A 130 -5.46 -3.69 7.50
CA ASN A 130 -5.64 -5.06 7.98
C ASN A 130 -5.26 -6.13 6.93
N LEU A 131 -5.63 -5.92 5.66
CA LEU A 131 -5.33 -6.87 4.58
C LEU A 131 -3.84 -6.96 4.24
N LEU A 132 -3.10 -5.87 4.49
CA LEU A 132 -1.67 -5.72 4.26
C LEU A 132 -0.83 -5.96 5.53
N ASP A 133 -1.45 -6.28 6.65
CA ASP A 133 -0.79 -6.46 7.95
C ASP A 133 0.03 -5.23 8.39
N ILE A 134 -0.61 -4.05 8.26
CA ILE A 134 -0.07 -2.76 8.71
C ILE A 134 -0.81 -2.39 9.99
N ASP A 135 -0.34 -2.90 11.13
CA ASP A 135 -0.81 -2.54 12.48
C ASP A 135 0.38 -2.20 13.39
#